data_AF-A0A345ZZF6-F1
#
_entry.id   AF-A0A345ZZF6-F1
#
_cell.length_a   1.000
_cell.length_b   1.000
_cell.length_c   1.000
_cell.angle_alpha   90.00
_cell.angle_beta   90.00
_cell.angle_gamma   90.00
#
_symmetry.space_group_name_H-M   'P 1'
#
loop_
_entity.id
_entity.type
_entity.pdbx_description
1 polymer ?
#
loop_
_entity_poly.entity_id
_entity_poly.type
_entity_poly.pdbx_seq_one_letter_code
_entity_poly.pdbx_strand_id
1 'polypeptide(L)' 'MYLIEQKSSRFGAHDVLACKLCHGQMLLTRRSPHPKLGDKYELQRFTCQQCHHEASRSVDADGNALLEYPN' A
#
# COMPACT_ATOMS: atom_id res chain seq x y z
N MET A 1 16.71 15.24 -21.33
CA MET A 1 16.60 14.66 -19.99
C MET A 1 15.49 15.36 -19.25
N TYR A 2 14.27 14.82 -19.25
CA TYR A 2 13.19 15.22 -18.34
C TYR A 2 12.36 13.99 -18.00
N LEU A 3 11.89 13.99 -16.75
CA LEU A 3 11.56 12.86 -15.90
C LEU A 3 10.38 12.04 -16.44
N ILE A 4 10.52 10.72 -16.42
CA ILE A 4 9.40 9.79 -16.62
C ILE A 4 8.50 9.94 -15.39
N GLU A 5 7.45 10.76 -15.49
CA GLU A 5 6.30 10.62 -14.61
C GLU A 5 5.74 9.21 -14.82
N GLN A 6 6.10 8.28 -13.93
CA GLN A 6 5.43 6.98 -13.84
C GLN A 6 4.03 7.20 -13.27
N LYS A 7 3.16 7.72 -14.12
CA LYS A 7 1.72 7.86 -13.88
C LYS A 7 1.07 6.51 -14.15
N SER A 8 1.31 5.55 -13.28
CA SER A 8 0.53 4.33 -13.26
C SER A 8 0.66 3.70 -11.89
N SER A 9 -0.41 3.73 -11.11
CA SER A 9 -0.57 2.79 -10.01
C SER A 9 -2.04 2.67 -9.63
N ARG A 10 -2.80 2.03 -10.53
CA ARG A 10 -4.01 1.30 -10.15
C ARG A 10 -3.55 0.09 -9.37
N PHE A 11 -3.51 0.26 -8.06
CA PHE A 11 -2.90 -0.63 -7.11
C PHE A 11 -3.86 -1.79 -6.77
N GLY A 12 -3.81 -2.83 -7.60
CA GLY A 12 -4.65 -4.04 -7.49
C GLY A 12 -3.97 -5.17 -6.71
N ALA A 13 -4.59 -6.36 -6.67
CA ALA A 13 -4.13 -7.54 -5.92
C ALA A 13 -2.69 -8.03 -6.22
N HIS A 14 -2.02 -7.45 -7.23
CA HIS A 14 -0.66 -7.78 -7.66
C HIS A 14 0.41 -6.79 -7.15
N ASP A 15 0.04 -5.91 -6.22
CA ASP A 15 0.97 -4.90 -5.73
C ASP A 15 2.07 -5.45 -4.83
N VAL A 16 3.22 -4.82 -5.00
CA VAL A 16 4.45 -5.20 -4.35
C VAL A 16 5.09 -3.95 -3.75
N LEU A 17 5.35 -3.96 -2.45
CA LEU A 17 6.11 -2.90 -1.78
C LEU A 17 7.51 -3.40 -1.44
N ALA A 18 8.50 -2.51 -1.42
CA ALA A 18 9.81 -2.81 -0.88
C ALA A 18 9.79 -2.65 0.65
N CYS A 19 10.35 -3.61 1.37
CA CYS A 19 10.48 -3.53 2.82
C CYS A 19 11.47 -2.44 3.21
N LYS A 20 11.07 -1.54 4.11
CA LYS A 20 11.95 -0.49 4.63
C LYS A 20 13.11 -1.01 5.49
N LEU A 21 13.05 -2.26 5.95
CA LEU A 21 14.07 -2.85 6.82
C LEU A 21 15.09 -3.69 6.05
N CYS A 22 14.64 -4.57 5.16
CA CYS A 22 15.52 -5.50 4.45
C CYS A 22 15.49 -5.33 2.93
N HIS A 23 14.74 -4.35 2.41
CA HIS A 23 14.50 -4.13 0.97
C HIS A 23 13.87 -5.31 0.23
N GLY A 24 13.47 -6.36 0.95
CA GLY A 24 12.78 -7.52 0.43
C GLY A 24 11.37 -7.21 -0.03
N GLN A 25 10.80 -8.12 -0.81
CA GLN A 25 9.46 -8.01 -1.35
C GLN A 25 8.40 -8.10 -0.24
N MET A 26 7.48 -7.14 -0.20
CA MET A 26 6.28 -7.17 0.63
C MET A 26 5.06 -7.40 -0.24
N LEU A 27 4.26 -8.40 0.14
CA LEU A 27 3.04 -8.79 -0.56
C LEU A 27 1.83 -8.37 0.26
N LEU A 28 0.74 -8.04 -0.43
CA LEU A 28 -0.55 -7.76 0.21
C LEU A 28 -1.06 -9.03 0.91
N THR A 29 -1.21 -8.98 2.23
CA THR A 29 -1.68 -10.11 3.04
C THR A 29 -3.09 -9.91 3.56
N ARG A 30 -3.56 -8.66 3.69
CA ARG A 30 -4.91 -8.37 4.17
C ARG A 30 -5.49 -7.09 3.57
N ARG A 31 -6.79 -7.14 3.29
CA ARG A 31 -7.64 -6.01 2.93
C ARG A 31 -8.79 -5.92 3.93
N SER A 32 -9.12 -4.73 4.38
CA SER A 32 -10.26 -4.48 5.27
C SER A 32 -10.80 -3.06 5.10
N PRO A 33 -12.07 -2.79 5.40
CA PRO A 33 -12.57 -1.42 5.48
C PRO A 33 -11.71 -0.56 6.43
N HIS A 34 -11.52 0.71 6.10
CA HIS A 34 -10.72 1.59 6.94
C HIS A 34 -11.45 1.90 8.25
N PRO A 35 -10.89 1.55 9.43
CA PRO A 35 -11.62 1.61 10.70
C PRO A 35 -12.06 3.02 11.11
N LYS A 36 -11.36 4.05 10.62
CA LYS A 36 -11.64 5.47 10.93
C LYS A 36 -12.34 6.24 9.82
N LEU A 37 -12.18 5.81 8.56
CA LEU A 37 -12.65 6.56 7.39
C LEU A 37 -13.89 5.91 6.75
N GLY A 38 -14.28 4.74 7.27
CA GLY A 38 -15.44 3.99 6.81
C GLY A 38 -15.18 3.25 5.50
N ASP A 39 -16.25 2.69 4.96
CA ASP A 39 -16.22 1.72 3.84
C ASP A 39 -15.84 2.34 2.50
N LYS A 40 -15.71 3.67 2.43
CA LYS A 40 -15.21 4.40 1.26
C LYS A 40 -13.70 4.25 1.07
N TYR A 41 -13.01 3.76 2.09
CA TYR A 41 -11.57 3.57 2.08
C TYR A 41 -11.21 2.16 2.51
N GLU A 42 -10.15 1.64 1.91
CA GLU A 42 -9.61 0.32 2.22
C GLU A 42 -8.28 0.46 2.94
N LEU A 43 -8.13 -0.26 4.05
CA LEU A 43 -6.87 -0.49 4.72
C LEU A 43 -6.23 -1.75 4.16
N GLN A 44 -5.07 -1.58 3.52
CA GLN A 44 -4.26 -2.66 2.97
C GLN A 44 -3.05 -2.91 3.88
N ARG A 45 -2.80 -4.18 4.22
CA ARG A 45 -1.61 -4.60 4.97
C ARG A 45 -0.72 -5.47 4.10
N PHE A 46 0.56 -5.16 4.13
CA PHE A 46 1.62 -5.83 3.40
C PHE A 46 2.57 -6.47 4.40
N THR A 47 3.02 -7.68 4.09
CA THR A 47 3.99 -8.40 4.92
C THR A 47 5.21 -8.75 4.09
N CYS A 48 6.39 -8.41 4.61
CA CYS A 48 7.65 -8.77 3.98
C CYS A 48 7.88 -10.28 4.02
N GLN A 49 8.21 -10.88 2.89
CA GLN A 49 8.48 -12.32 2.79
C GLN A 49 9.82 -12.74 3.40
N GLN A 50 10.71 -11.79 3.72
CA GLN A 50 12.03 -12.08 4.29
C GLN A 50 12.08 -11.83 5.79
N CYS A 51 11.66 -10.65 6.25
CA CYS A 51 11.78 -10.25 7.65
C CYS A 51 10.44 -10.20 8.39
N HIS A 52 9.33 -10.53 7.73
CA HIS A 52 7.97 -10.49 8.28
C HIS A 52 7.51 -9.13 8.81
N HIS A 53 8.23 -8.04 8.51
CA HIS A 53 7.79 -6.70 8.82
C HIS A 53 6.46 -6.40 8.13
N GLU A 54 5.55 -5.77 8.86
CA GLU A 54 4.25 -5.36 8.35
C GLU A 54 4.24 -3.86 8.04
N ALA A 55 3.65 -3.50 6.91
CA ALA A 55 3.36 -2.13 6.55
C ALA A 55 1.89 -2.01 6.17
N SER A 56 1.28 -0.87 6.46
CA SER A 56 -0.10 -0.60 6.07
C SER A 56 -0.20 0.67 5.26
N ARG A 57 -1.17 0.71 4.34
CA ARG A 57 -1.58 1.95 3.67
C ARG A 57 -3.10 2.01 3.55
N SER A 58 -3.61 3.22 3.48
CA SER A 58 -5.02 3.50 3.23
C SER A 58 -5.20 3.93 1.79
N VAL A 59 -6.17 3.35 1.10
CA VAL A 59 -6.50 3.66 -0.29
C VAL A 59 -7.97 4.05 -0.42
N ASP A 60 -8.28 4.89 -1.40
CA ASP A 60 -9.67 5.20 -1.77
C ASP A 60 -10.30 4.07 -2.62
N ALA A 61 -11.57 4.25 -3.02
CA ALA A 61 -12.31 3.30 -3.84
C ALA A 61 -11.69 3.06 -5.23
N ASP A 62 -10.90 4.00 -5.72
CA ASP A 62 -10.18 3.91 -6.99
C ASP A 62 -8.78 3.26 -6.83
N GLY A 63 -8.39 2.95 -5.60
CA GLY A 63 -7.10 2.34 -5.27
C GLY A 63 -5.95 3.35 -5.16
N ASN A 64 -6.25 4.65 -5.11
CA ASN A 64 -5.22 5.66 -4.91
C ASN A 64 -4.83 5.70 -3.43
N ALA A 65 -3.52 5.69 -3.17
CA ALA A 65 -3.02 5.87 -1.81
C ALA A 65 -3.42 7.25 -1.29
N LEU A 66 -3.94 7.30 -0.07
CA LEU A 66 -4.11 8.55 0.64
C LEU A 66 -2.72 9.06 1.01
N LEU A 67 -2.25 10.06 0.26
CA LEU A 67 -1.11 10.86 0.65
C LEU A 67 -1.49 11.53 1.96
N GLU A 68 -0.97 10.99 3.07
CA GLU A 68 -0.94 11.62 4.38
C GLU A 68 -2.28 11.52 5.16
N TYR A 69 -2.43 10.44 5.93
CA TYR A 69 -3.04 10.58 7.26
C TYR A 69 -1.91 10.47 8.29
N PRO A 70 -1.58 11.55 9.02
CA PRO A 70 -0.64 11.44 10.12
C PRO A 70 -1.20 10.46 11.14
N ASN A 71 -0.34 9.53 11.55
CA ASN A 71 -0.59 8.50 12.56
C ASN A 71 -1.02 9.12 13.89
#